data_AF-W1J467-F1
#
_entry.id   AF-W1J467-F1
#
_cell.length_a   1.000
_cell.length_b   1.000
_cell.length_c   1.000
_cell.angle_alpha   90.00
_cell.angle_beta   90.00
_cell.angle_gamma   90.00
#
_symmetry.space_group_name_H-M   'P 1'
#
loop_
_entity.id
_entity.type
_entity.pdbx_description
1 polymer ?
#
loop_
_entity_poly.entity_id
_entity_poly.type
_entity_poly.pdbx_seq_one_letter_code
_entity_poly.pdbx_strand_id
1 'polypeptide(L)'
;MIGTSDVRSHQKANFSISLKLIDTTGAKSGTYLMILDADGFGEAKVPSVEVGGNMEYVRIPSEASSNDIACAIYIRNKETRSYPLVGTLYLIYSPSSGVVDITTMKISLESQLDLDVDRIDNTTFNFKLKNK
;
A
#
# COMPACT_ATOMS: atom_id res chain seq x y z
N MET A 1 -25.93 5.45 -34.33
CA MET A 1 -25.77 5.89 -32.94
C MET A 1 -24.70 4.99 -32.33
N ILE A 2 -23.44 5.42 -32.41
CA ILE A 2 -22.28 4.60 -32.02
C ILE A 2 -22.12 4.74 -30.51
N GLY A 3 -22.12 3.60 -29.81
CA GLY A 3 -21.99 3.52 -28.37
C GLY A 3 -20.69 4.17 -27.91
N THR A 4 -20.79 4.92 -26.84
CA THR A 4 -19.66 5.40 -26.03
C THR A 4 -18.91 4.19 -25.50
N SER A 5 -17.89 3.74 -26.23
CA SER A 5 -16.87 2.87 -25.68
C SER A 5 -16.10 3.69 -24.66
N ASP A 6 -16.31 3.42 -23.37
CA ASP A 6 -15.39 3.83 -22.31
C ASP A 6 -14.05 3.13 -22.57
N VAL A 7 -13.24 3.73 -23.44
CA VAL A 7 -11.85 3.35 -23.63
C VAL A 7 -11.13 3.79 -22.36
N ARG A 8 -11.13 2.93 -21.34
CA ARG A 8 -10.07 2.98 -20.34
C ARG A 8 -8.77 2.76 -21.10
N SER A 9 -8.10 3.86 -21.42
CA SER A 9 -6.73 3.85 -21.91
C SER A 9 -5.90 3.14 -20.85
N HIS A 10 -5.67 1.84 -21.03
CA HIS A 10 -4.77 1.07 -20.17
C HIS A 10 -3.37 1.60 -20.41
N GLN A 11 -2.99 2.60 -19.61
CA GLN A 11 -1.64 3.12 -19.60
C GLN A 11 -0.72 2.00 -19.11
N LYS A 12 0.30 1.67 -19.90
CA LYS A 12 1.27 0.64 -19.52
C LYS A 12 1.89 1.02 -18.18
N ALA A 13 1.98 0.06 -17.27
CA ALA A 13 2.53 0.32 -15.94
C ALA A 13 3.94 0.93 -16.01
N ASN A 14 4.13 2.08 -15.36
CA ASN A 14 5.39 2.83 -15.35
C ASN A 14 6.40 2.22 -14.38
N PHE A 15 5.93 1.62 -13.28
CA PHE A 15 6.73 0.87 -12.31
C PHE A 15 5.84 -0.08 -11.49
N SER A 16 6.40 -0.80 -10.53
CA SER A 16 5.61 -1.57 -9.56
C SER A 16 6.27 -1.49 -8.19
N ILE A 17 5.46 -1.58 -7.13
CA ILE A 17 5.94 -1.74 -5.75
C ILE A 17 5.56 -3.11 -5.22
N SER A 18 6.40 -3.68 -4.36
CA SER A 18 6.19 -4.98 -3.73
C SER A 18 6.09 -4.78 -2.23
N LEU A 19 4.94 -5.14 -1.66
CA LEU A 19 4.62 -4.81 -0.27
C LEU A 19 4.33 -6.05 0.56
N LYS A 20 4.74 -6.00 1.82
CA LYS A 20 4.32 -6.96 2.85
C LYS A 20 3.87 -6.20 4.09
N LEU A 21 2.73 -6.59 4.64
CA LEU A 21 2.23 -6.09 5.93
C LEU A 21 2.56 -7.11 7.02
N ILE A 22 3.48 -6.78 7.91
CA ILE A 22 3.90 -7.61 9.04
C ILE A 22 3.16 -7.12 10.28
N ASP A 23 2.33 -7.98 10.85
CA ASP A 23 1.61 -7.72 12.08
C ASP A 23 2.49 -7.99 13.30
N THR A 24 2.79 -6.94 14.06
CA THR A 24 3.50 -7.02 15.35
C THR A 24 2.61 -6.65 16.53
N THR A 25 1.28 -6.54 16.33
CA THR A 25 0.32 -6.14 17.36
C THR A 25 -0.03 -7.26 18.33
N GLY A 26 0.24 -8.52 17.94
CA GLY A 26 -0.20 -9.72 18.65
C GLY A 26 -1.63 -10.16 18.30
N ALA A 27 -2.27 -9.53 17.32
CA ALA A 27 -3.54 -10.00 16.77
C ALA A 27 -3.36 -11.34 16.04
N LYS A 28 -4.48 -12.04 15.82
CA LYS A 28 -4.49 -13.31 15.11
C LYS A 28 -4.02 -13.11 13.66
N SER A 29 -3.28 -14.07 13.12
CA SER A 29 -2.88 -14.07 11.71
C SER A 29 -4.03 -13.70 10.77
N GLY A 30 -3.77 -12.71 9.92
CA GLY A 30 -4.72 -12.23 8.93
C GLY A 30 -5.92 -11.50 9.54
N THR A 31 -5.88 -10.96 10.75
CA THR A 31 -6.91 -10.03 11.25
C THR A 31 -6.96 -8.74 10.43
N TYR A 32 -5.80 -8.23 10.03
CA TYR A 32 -5.69 -6.94 9.35
C TYR A 32 -5.52 -7.06 7.84
N LEU A 33 -5.94 -6.01 7.14
CA LEU A 33 -5.77 -5.83 5.71
C LEU A 33 -5.32 -4.39 5.46
N MET A 34 -4.14 -4.22 4.86
CA MET A 34 -3.74 -2.92 4.34
C MET A 34 -4.39 -2.69 2.98
N ILE A 35 -4.96 -1.51 2.80
CA ILE A 35 -5.54 -1.04 1.56
C ILE A 35 -4.76 0.21 1.17
N LEU A 36 -4.23 0.20 -0.05
CA LEU A 36 -3.65 1.37 -0.68
C LEU A 36 -4.56 1.77 -1.84
N ASP A 37 -4.99 3.02 -1.85
CA ASP A 37 -5.86 3.56 -2.88
C ASP A 37 -5.26 4.84 -3.45
N ALA A 38 -4.97 4.81 -4.75
CA ALA A 38 -4.41 5.93 -5.47
C ALA A 38 -4.75 5.83 -6.95
N ASP A 39 -4.75 6.98 -7.62
CA ASP A 39 -4.76 7.00 -9.08
C ASP A 39 -3.56 6.22 -9.63
N GLY A 40 -3.83 5.31 -10.56
CA GLY A 40 -2.84 4.40 -11.14
C GLY A 40 -2.51 3.13 -10.34
N PHE A 41 -2.83 3.04 -9.04
CA PHE A 41 -2.77 1.77 -8.30
C PHE A 41 -4.13 1.08 -8.21
N GLY A 42 -5.22 1.86 -8.24
CA GLY A 42 -6.52 1.40 -7.80
C GLY A 42 -6.50 0.97 -6.33
N GLU A 43 -7.50 0.18 -5.92
CA GLU A 43 -7.60 -0.33 -4.56
C GLU A 43 -6.77 -1.61 -4.37
N ALA A 44 -5.48 -1.45 -4.05
CA ALA A 44 -4.57 -2.55 -3.79
C ALA A 44 -4.72 -3.09 -2.36
N LYS A 45 -4.73 -4.42 -2.22
CA LYS A 45 -5.02 -5.13 -0.96
C LYS A 45 -3.84 -5.99 -0.52
N VAL A 46 -3.33 -5.74 0.68
CA VAL A 46 -2.17 -6.43 1.24
C VAL A 46 -2.55 -7.03 2.60
N PRO A 47 -2.82 -8.35 2.67
CA PRO A 47 -3.14 -9.03 3.92
C PRO A 47 -2.00 -8.96 4.93
N SER A 48 -2.33 -8.90 6.23
CA SER A 48 -1.32 -8.99 7.28
C SER A 48 -0.82 -10.41 7.50
N VAL A 49 0.45 -10.53 7.87
CA VAL A 49 1.10 -11.78 8.26
C VAL A 49 1.76 -11.64 9.61
N GLU A 50 1.78 -12.71 10.39
CA GLU A 50 2.51 -12.72 11.66
C GLU A 50 4.03 -12.57 11.44
N VAL A 51 4.75 -12.14 12.48
CA VAL A 51 6.21 -12.08 12.46
C VAL A 51 6.80 -13.45 12.14
N GLY A 52 7.68 -13.50 11.13
CA GLY A 52 8.27 -14.76 10.65
C GLY A 52 7.34 -15.59 9.74
N GLY A 53 6.14 -15.09 9.44
CA GLY A 53 5.20 -15.73 8.52
C GLY A 53 5.69 -15.75 7.07
N ASN A 54 5.55 -16.91 6.43
CA ASN A 54 5.84 -17.11 5.01
C ASN A 54 4.65 -16.67 4.16
N MET A 55 4.62 -15.39 3.78
CA MET A 55 3.76 -14.91 2.69
C MET A 55 4.61 -14.18 1.66
N GLU A 56 4.20 -14.25 0.40
CA GLU A 56 4.85 -13.51 -0.67
C GLU A 56 4.55 -12.02 -0.59
N TYR A 57 5.40 -11.21 -1.24
CA TYR A 57 5.13 -9.80 -1.42
C TYR A 57 3.97 -9.61 -2.40
N VAL A 58 3.06 -8.71 -2.07
CA VAL A 58 2.00 -8.28 -2.99
C VAL A 58 2.60 -7.26 -3.95
N ARG A 59 2.68 -7.62 -5.23
CA ARG A 59 3.14 -6.73 -6.29
C ARG A 59 1.99 -5.87 -6.80
N ILE A 60 2.17 -4.55 -6.76
CA ILE A 60 1.19 -3.54 -7.15
C ILE A 60 1.78 -2.74 -8.33
N PRO A 61 1.29 -2.93 -9.57
CA PRO A 61 1.72 -2.13 -10.71
C PRO A 61 1.14 -0.71 -10.63
N SER A 62 1.95 0.30 -10.99
CA SER A 62 1.49 1.68 -11.16
C SER A 62 1.18 1.96 -12.62
N GLU A 63 -0.09 2.20 -12.94
CA GLU A 63 -0.55 2.78 -14.20
C GLU A 63 -0.65 4.32 -14.13
N ALA A 64 -0.13 4.93 -13.05
CA ALA A 64 -0.21 6.36 -12.84
C ALA A 64 0.57 7.11 -13.92
N SER A 65 0.00 8.22 -14.39
CA SER A 65 0.68 9.11 -15.33
C SER A 65 1.82 9.92 -14.68
N SER A 66 1.83 10.00 -13.35
CA SER A 66 2.82 10.69 -12.53
C SER A 66 3.78 9.73 -11.86
N ASN A 67 5.02 10.20 -11.66
CA ASN A 67 6.01 9.52 -10.83
C ASN A 67 5.91 9.90 -9.35
N ASP A 68 5.20 10.99 -9.02
CA ASP A 68 4.85 11.39 -7.65
C ASP A 68 3.41 11.01 -7.39
N ILE A 69 3.19 10.12 -6.42
CA ILE A 69 1.89 9.51 -6.13
C ILE A 69 1.56 9.74 -4.65
N ALA A 70 0.43 10.41 -4.42
CA ALA A 70 -0.23 10.43 -3.12
C ALA A 70 -1.23 9.27 -3.05
N CYS A 71 -1.02 8.38 -2.09
CA CYS A 71 -1.89 7.23 -1.85
C CYS A 71 -2.61 7.40 -0.52
N ALA A 72 -3.91 7.14 -0.49
CA ALA A 72 -4.57 6.86 0.76
C ALA A 72 -4.13 5.48 1.26
N ILE A 73 -3.85 5.38 2.56
CA ILE A 73 -3.51 4.11 3.22
C ILE A 73 -4.50 3.86 4.36
N TYR A 74 -5.04 2.65 4.39
CA TYR A 74 -5.98 2.21 5.42
C TYR A 74 -5.53 0.86 5.96
N ILE A 75 -5.69 0.64 7.26
CA ILE A 75 -5.72 -0.70 7.83
C ILE A 75 -7.15 -0.99 8.20
N ARG A 76 -7.71 -2.06 7.63
CA ARG A 76 -9.02 -2.58 7.98
C ARG A 76 -8.85 -3.78 8.89
N ASN A 77 -9.53 -3.76 10.03
CA ASN A 77 -9.76 -4.97 10.82
C ASN A 77 -10.88 -5.77 10.13
N LYS A 78 -10.59 -6.97 9.65
CA LYS A 78 -11.56 -7.78 8.89
C LYS A 78 -12.67 -8.37 9.77
N GLU A 79 -12.39 -8.59 11.06
CA GLU A 79 -13.35 -9.17 12.00
C GLU A 79 -14.39 -8.14 12.42
N THR A 80 -13.95 -6.96 12.86
CA THR A 80 -14.84 -5.88 13.32
C THR A 80 -15.32 -4.97 12.20
N ARG A 81 -14.69 -5.06 11.01
CA ARG A 81 -14.89 -4.17 9.86
C ARG A 81 -14.53 -2.70 10.12
N SER A 82 -13.84 -2.39 11.22
CA SER A 82 -13.37 -1.04 11.53
C SER A 82 -12.09 -0.70 10.77
N TYR A 83 -11.77 0.60 10.75
CA TYR A 83 -10.53 1.15 10.18
C TYR A 83 -9.64 1.73 11.28
N PRO A 84 -8.91 0.89 12.02
CA PRO A 84 -8.06 1.34 13.13
C PRO A 84 -6.86 2.20 12.70
N LEU A 85 -6.54 2.27 11.40
CA LEU A 85 -5.55 3.19 10.86
C LEU A 85 -6.05 3.78 9.55
N VAL A 86 -5.94 5.11 9.45
CA VAL A 86 -6.18 5.87 8.21
C VAL A 86 -5.04 6.87 8.04
N GLY A 87 -4.53 7.01 6.83
CA GLY A 87 -3.46 7.95 6.53
C GLY A 87 -3.26 8.21 5.05
N THR A 88 -2.16 8.89 4.77
CA THR A 88 -1.69 9.19 3.41
C THR A 88 -0.20 8.86 3.31
N LEU A 89 0.16 8.15 2.24
CA LEU A 89 1.52 7.78 1.88
C LEU A 89 1.91 8.52 0.60
N TYR A 90 3.09 9.14 0.58
CA TYR A 90 3.63 9.81 -0.61
C TYR A 90 4.81 9.01 -1.15
N LEU A 91 4.73 8.66 -2.43
CA LEU A 91 5.69 7.83 -3.15
C LEU A 91 6.25 8.61 -4.33
N ILE A 92 7.57 8.55 -4.51
CA ILE A 92 8.24 9.11 -5.70
C ILE A 92 9.02 8.01 -6.40
N TYR A 93 8.72 7.78 -7.67
CA TYR A 93 9.50 6.91 -8.55
C TYR A 93 10.54 7.71 -9.33
N SER A 94 11.78 7.24 -9.33
CA SER A 94 12.89 7.78 -10.12
C SER A 94 13.19 6.86 -11.30
N PRO A 95 12.77 7.20 -12.54
CA PRO A 95 12.99 6.35 -13.72
C PRO A 95 14.45 6.10 -14.04
N SER A 96 15.35 7.04 -13.70
CA SER A 96 16.78 6.94 -13.99
C SER A 96 17.49 5.88 -13.14
N SER A 97 17.00 5.62 -11.92
CA SER A 97 17.57 4.66 -10.97
C SER A 97 16.70 3.44 -10.74
N GLY A 98 15.44 3.45 -11.20
CA GLY A 98 14.47 2.39 -10.91
C GLY A 98 14.04 2.34 -9.44
N VAL A 99 14.30 3.40 -8.67
CA VAL A 99 14.03 3.48 -7.23
C VAL A 99 12.66 4.10 -6.98
N VAL A 100 11.93 3.53 -6.02
CA VAL A 100 10.79 4.17 -5.37
C VAL A 100 11.21 4.61 -3.97
N ASP A 101 10.88 5.84 -3.61
CA ASP A 101 11.07 6.39 -2.27
C ASP A 101 9.72 6.69 -1.64
N ILE A 102 9.56 6.28 -0.38
CA ILE A 102 8.48 6.76 0.47
C ILE A 102 8.97 8.05 1.13
N THR A 103 8.53 9.19 0.62
CA THR A 103 9.04 10.49 1.09
C THR A 103 8.37 10.94 2.38
N THR A 104 7.10 10.59 2.55
CA THR A 104 6.33 10.97 3.73
C THR A 104 5.18 9.99 3.95
N MET A 105 4.90 9.68 5.22
CA MET A 105 3.69 8.99 5.64
C MET A 105 3.02 9.80 6.75
N LYS A 106 1.75 10.16 6.58
CA LYS A 106 0.94 10.90 7.55
C LYS A 106 -0.20 10.01 8.02
N ILE A 107 -0.14 9.59 9.27
CA ILE A 107 -1.19 8.79 9.90
C ILE A 107 -2.10 9.70 10.71
N SER A 108 -3.41 9.49 10.63
CA SER A 108 -4.40 10.25 11.40
C SER A 108 -4.13 10.13 12.90
N LEU A 109 -4.25 11.24 13.63
CA LEU A 109 -4.04 11.29 15.08
C LEU A 109 -4.98 10.34 15.84
N GLU A 110 -6.19 10.14 15.32
CA GLU A 110 -7.22 9.25 15.86
C GLU A 110 -6.97 7.76 15.57
N SER A 111 -5.93 7.43 14.80
CA SER A 111 -5.57 6.03 14.53
C SER A 111 -5.14 5.33 15.81
N GLN A 112 -5.64 4.12 15.99
CA GLN A 112 -5.35 3.23 17.13
C GLN A 112 -4.08 2.40 16.89
N LEU A 113 -3.66 2.28 15.63
CA LEU A 113 -2.46 1.60 15.20
C LEU A 113 -1.49 2.59 14.54
N ASP A 114 -0.25 2.15 14.39
CA ASP A 114 0.80 2.87 13.71
C ASP A 114 1.57 1.93 12.76
N LEU A 115 2.36 2.51 11.84
CA LEU A 115 3.14 1.78 10.86
C LEU A 115 4.59 2.24 10.86
N ASP A 116 5.50 1.29 10.97
CA ASP A 116 6.90 1.49 10.57
C ASP A 116 7.15 0.92 9.18
N VAL A 117 8.06 1.53 8.43
CA VAL A 117 8.36 1.10 7.06
C VAL A 117 9.84 0.81 6.93
N ASP A 118 10.17 -0.42 6.53
CA ASP A 118 11.53 -0.80 6.13
C ASP A 118 11.60 -0.95 4.62
N ARG A 119 12.59 -0.33 4.00
CA ARG A 119 12.95 -0.59 2.61
C ARG A 119 13.83 -1.83 2.53
N ILE A 120 13.43 -2.78 1.68
CA ILE A 120 14.13 -4.05 1.47
C ILE A 120 14.96 -4.00 0.19
N ASP A 121 14.43 -3.35 -0.84
CA ASP A 121 15.11 -3.13 -2.11
C ASP A 121 14.56 -1.87 -2.79
N ASN A 122 14.94 -1.59 -4.04
CA ASN A 122 14.56 -0.40 -4.79
C ASN A 122 13.06 -0.16 -4.93
N THR A 123 12.26 -1.23 -4.92
CA THR A 123 10.80 -1.13 -5.05
C THR A 123 10.06 -2.00 -4.05
N THR A 124 10.73 -2.47 -2.99
CA THR A 124 10.18 -3.47 -2.06
C THR A 124 10.22 -2.97 -0.63
N PHE A 125 9.09 -3.06 0.06
CA PHE A 125 8.92 -2.51 1.40
C PHE A 125 8.20 -3.47 2.34
N ASN A 126 8.65 -3.50 3.59
CA ASN A 126 7.92 -4.09 4.70
C ASN A 126 7.22 -2.98 5.49
N PHE A 127 5.92 -3.13 5.67
CA PHE A 127 5.10 -2.31 6.56
C PHE A 127 4.90 -3.09 7.85
N LYS A 128 5.45 -2.62 8.96
CA LYS A 128 5.29 -3.22 10.29
C LYS A 128 4.14 -2.54 11.01
N LEU A 129 3.05 -3.26 11.21
CA LEU A 129 1.86 -2.80 11.93
C LEU A 129 2.04 -3.01 13.43
N LYS A 130 1.91 -1.92 14.19
CA LYS A 130 2.11 -1.90 15.65
C LYS A 130 0.96 -1.18 16.35
N ASN A 131 0.80 -1.48 17.63
CA ASN A 131 -0.05 -0.69 18.50
C ASN A 131 0.59 0.69 18.70
N LYS A 132 -0.24 1.73 18.77
CA LYS A 132 0.20 3.09 19.02
C LYS A 132 0.45 3.34 20.51
#